data_AF-A0A8S8YK73-F1
#
_entry.id   AF-A0A8S8YK73-F1
#
_cell.length_a   1.000
_cell.length_b   1.000
_cell.length_c   1.000
_cell.angle_alpha   90.00
_cell.angle_beta   90.00
_cell.angle_gamma   90.00
#
_symmetry.space_group_name_H-M   'P 1'
#
loop_
_entity.id
_entity.type
_entity.pdbx_description
1 polymer ?
#
loop_
_entity_poly.entity_id
_entity_poly.type
_entity_poly.pdbx_seq_one_letter_code
_entity_poly.pdbx_strand_id
1 'polypeptide(L)'
;MKSNRSNAIAILLALTMTASALAGCTGTDDDVGDEPVELQDWGVYSVQSSSDLPTCDSATDGRLYYVSSESGFQACSNGVWQSIDLTGPSGPQGPAGTDGAEGPVGPAGADGTDGEAGAIGPAGPPGADGALTGLTGLTGLTGTMGPHSQLLEQWRKPLT
;
A
#
# COMPACT_ATOMS: atom_id res chain seq x y z
N MET A 1 62.46 0.66 74.28
CA MET A 1 61.57 -0.30 73.59
C MET A 1 60.30 0.40 73.12
N LYS A 2 60.36 1.12 71.99
CA LYS A 2 59.25 1.96 71.49
C LYS A 2 59.39 2.16 69.97
N SER A 3 59.46 1.07 69.19
CA SER A 3 59.60 1.18 67.73
C SER A 3 59.10 -0.03 66.91
N ASN A 4 58.21 -0.89 67.45
CA ASN A 4 57.63 -1.99 66.66
C ASN A 4 56.10 -1.94 66.52
N ARG A 5 55.40 -0.99 67.16
CA ARG A 5 53.93 -0.86 67.06
C ARG A 5 53.49 0.11 65.95
N SER A 6 54.31 1.08 65.58
CA SER A 6 53.96 2.07 64.55
C SER A 6 54.11 1.55 63.12
N ASN A 7 55.12 0.71 62.84
CA ASN A 7 55.30 0.09 61.52
C ASN A 7 54.25 -0.98 61.21
N ALA A 8 53.78 -1.73 62.23
CA ALA A 8 52.70 -2.70 62.05
C ALA A 8 51.37 -2.02 61.69
N ILE A 9 51.08 -0.86 62.29
CA ILE A 9 49.86 -0.08 62.00
C ILE A 9 49.92 0.56 60.61
N ALA A 10 51.09 1.05 60.18
CA ALA A 10 51.28 1.60 58.84
C ALA A 10 51.10 0.56 57.72
N ILE A 11 51.58 -0.68 57.94
CA ILE A 11 51.40 -1.79 56.99
C ILE A 11 49.94 -2.26 56.98
N LEU A 12 49.26 -2.30 58.13
CA LEU A 12 47.85 -2.69 58.22
C LEU A 12 46.93 -1.66 57.53
N LEU A 13 47.21 -0.35 57.67
CA LEU A 13 46.50 0.73 56.99
C LEU A 13 46.73 0.72 55.47
N ALA A 14 47.96 0.43 55.03
CA ALA A 14 48.28 0.30 53.61
C ALA A 14 47.61 -0.92 52.96
N LEU A 15 47.48 -2.04 53.68
CA LEU A 15 46.79 -3.24 53.19
C LEU A 15 45.27 -3.06 53.06
N THR A 16 44.66 -2.22 53.92
CA THR A 16 43.21 -1.94 53.84
C THR A 16 42.83 -0.94 52.73
N MET A 17 43.77 -0.10 52.27
CA MET A 17 43.52 0.90 51.23
C MET A 17 43.55 0.34 49.79
N THR A 18 44.04 -0.89 49.57
CA THR A 18 44.06 -1.53 48.23
C THR A 18 42.88 -2.47 47.97
N ALA A 19 42.02 -2.73 48.96
CA ALA A 19 40.82 -3.55 48.77
C ALA A 19 39.61 -2.80 48.22
N SER A 20 39.67 -1.46 48.11
CA SER A 20 38.51 -0.64 47.72
C SER A 20 38.40 -0.33 46.21
N ALA A 21 39.30 -0.87 45.38
CA ALA A 21 39.30 -0.59 43.94
C ALA A 21 38.50 -1.60 43.07
N LEU A 22 37.72 -2.51 43.68
CA LEU A 22 36.70 -3.31 42.99
C LEU A 22 35.26 -3.01 43.46
N ALA A 23 35.04 -1.90 44.19
CA ALA A 23 33.71 -1.42 44.53
C ALA A 23 33.25 -0.35 43.51
N GLY A 24 33.20 -0.73 42.24
CA GLY A 24 32.48 0.01 41.20
C GLY A 24 31.28 -0.82 40.77
N CYS A 25 30.07 -0.29 41.00
CA CYS A 25 28.74 -0.89 40.75
C CYS A 25 28.26 -1.93 41.76
N THR A 26 27.76 -1.49 42.93
CA THR A 26 26.71 -2.25 43.64
C THR A 26 25.46 -1.37 43.64
N GLY A 27 24.58 -1.64 42.68
CA GLY A 27 23.25 -1.05 42.64
C GLY A 27 22.56 -1.38 43.94
N THR A 28 22.15 -0.35 44.66
CA THR A 28 21.12 -0.47 45.70
C THR A 28 19.80 -0.55 44.95
N ASP A 29 19.59 -1.66 44.26
CA ASP A 29 18.28 -2.06 43.82
C ASP A 29 17.66 -2.75 45.04
N ASP A 30 16.51 -2.28 45.47
CA ASP A 30 15.70 -2.97 46.45
C ASP A 30 15.65 -4.46 46.08
N ASP A 31 16.12 -5.34 46.97
CA ASP A 31 15.86 -6.79 46.95
C ASP A 31 14.35 -7.01 47.15
N VAL A 32 13.55 -6.57 46.17
CA VAL A 32 12.48 -7.42 45.68
C VAL A 32 13.25 -8.63 45.17
N GLY A 33 13.21 -9.72 45.92
CA GLY A 33 13.67 -11.00 45.43
C GLY A 33 12.84 -11.35 44.20
N ASP A 34 13.22 -10.80 43.06
CA ASP A 34 13.04 -11.37 41.74
C ASP A 34 13.95 -12.59 41.69
N GLU A 35 13.67 -13.58 42.55
CA GLU A 35 13.72 -14.96 42.06
C GLU A 35 12.95 -14.89 40.74
N PRO A 36 13.57 -15.19 39.58
CA PRO A 36 12.79 -15.29 38.37
C PRO A 36 11.66 -16.23 38.78
N VAL A 37 10.42 -15.76 38.72
CA VAL A 37 9.30 -16.68 38.77
C VAL A 37 9.62 -17.59 37.62
N GLU A 38 10.22 -18.77 37.91
CA GLU A 38 10.32 -19.83 36.92
C GLU A 38 8.88 -19.93 36.50
N LEU A 39 8.60 -19.47 35.28
CA LEU A 39 7.30 -19.59 34.67
C LEU A 39 7.09 -21.09 34.71
N GLN A 40 6.40 -21.56 35.76
CA GLN A 40 6.41 -22.97 36.13
C GLN A 40 6.10 -23.68 34.85
N ASP A 41 7.09 -24.45 34.37
CA ASP A 41 7.14 -25.04 33.04
C ASP A 41 5.71 -25.37 32.65
N TRP A 42 5.11 -24.54 31.78
CA TRP A 42 3.67 -24.55 31.57
C TRP A 42 3.38 -25.95 31.08
N GLY A 43 2.88 -26.81 31.97
CA GLY A 43 2.94 -28.24 31.77
C GLY A 43 2.25 -28.56 30.46
N VAL A 44 3.04 -28.83 29.41
CA VAL A 44 2.49 -29.20 28.12
C VAL A 44 2.16 -30.68 28.24
N TYR A 45 0.93 -30.96 28.64
CA TYR A 45 0.46 -32.33 28.76
C TYR A 45 0.05 -32.84 27.38
N SER A 46 0.75 -33.86 26.89
CA SER A 46 0.41 -34.53 25.64
C SER A 46 0.42 -36.04 25.80
N VAL A 47 -0.51 -36.70 25.13
CA VAL A 47 -0.66 -38.16 25.11
C VAL A 47 -0.82 -38.65 23.67
N GLN A 48 -0.51 -39.92 23.43
CA GLN A 48 -0.67 -40.51 22.10
C GLN A 48 -2.14 -40.74 21.77
N SER A 49 -2.91 -41.25 22.74
CA SER A 49 -4.32 -41.59 22.56
C SER A 49 -5.16 -41.28 23.81
N SER A 50 -6.48 -41.25 23.68
CA SER A 50 -7.39 -41.01 24.81
C SER A 50 -7.35 -42.10 25.87
N SER A 51 -6.88 -43.30 25.55
CA SER A 51 -6.63 -44.36 26.54
C SER A 51 -5.42 -44.11 27.45
N ASP A 52 -4.51 -43.22 27.04
CA ASP A 52 -3.32 -42.87 27.84
C ASP A 52 -3.61 -41.69 28.79
N LEU A 53 -4.82 -41.14 28.77
CA LEU A 53 -5.22 -40.06 29.66
C LEU A 53 -5.30 -40.57 31.11
N PRO A 54 -4.75 -39.82 32.09
CA PRO A 54 -4.90 -40.16 33.49
C PRO A 54 -6.37 -40.07 33.91
N THR A 55 -6.70 -40.64 35.07
CA THR A 55 -8.02 -40.48 35.67
C THR A 55 -8.34 -38.99 35.83
N CYS A 56 -9.53 -38.59 35.39
CA CYS A 56 -10.02 -37.23 35.63
C CYS A 56 -10.48 -37.13 37.09
N ASP A 57 -9.66 -36.53 37.94
CA ASP A 57 -9.85 -36.37 39.38
C ASP A 57 -9.39 -34.98 39.83
N SER A 58 -9.37 -34.70 41.14
CA SER A 58 -8.96 -33.38 41.66
C SER A 58 -7.52 -32.98 41.30
N ALA A 59 -6.64 -33.93 40.96
CA ALA A 59 -5.29 -33.64 40.52
C ALA A 59 -5.24 -33.31 39.01
N THR A 60 -6.23 -33.70 38.21
CA THR A 60 -6.27 -33.41 36.77
C THR A 60 -7.38 -32.44 36.38
N ASP A 61 -8.25 -32.06 37.31
CA ASP A 61 -9.31 -31.08 37.10
C ASP A 61 -8.75 -29.74 36.61
N GLY A 62 -9.33 -29.22 35.53
CA GLY A 62 -8.88 -28.00 34.85
C GLY A 62 -7.61 -28.17 34.01
N ARG A 63 -7.00 -29.35 33.96
CA ARG A 63 -5.79 -29.64 33.18
C ARG A 63 -6.18 -29.98 31.74
N LEU A 64 -5.45 -29.40 30.77
CA LEU A 64 -5.67 -29.58 29.33
C LEU A 64 -4.61 -30.50 28.74
N TYR A 65 -5.02 -31.50 27.98
CA TYR A 65 -4.18 -32.49 27.32
C TYR A 65 -4.35 -32.42 25.81
N TYR A 66 -3.24 -32.45 25.08
CA TYR A 66 -3.25 -32.70 23.64
C TYR A 66 -3.26 -34.21 23.36
N VAL A 67 -4.25 -34.69 22.60
CA VAL A 67 -4.40 -36.10 22.21
C VAL A 67 -4.00 -36.26 20.76
N SER A 68 -2.82 -36.85 20.53
CA SER A 68 -2.18 -36.87 19.21
C SER A 68 -2.97 -37.66 18.17
N SER A 69 -3.57 -38.79 18.55
CA SER A 69 -4.37 -39.63 17.65
C SER A 69 -5.64 -38.93 17.13
N GLU A 70 -6.17 -37.99 17.91
CA GLU A 70 -7.39 -37.24 17.59
C GLU A 70 -7.07 -35.86 17.00
N SER A 71 -5.79 -35.45 17.04
CA SER A 71 -5.36 -34.08 16.68
C SER A 71 -6.20 -33.01 17.38
N GLY A 72 -6.53 -33.25 18.65
CA GLY A 72 -7.48 -32.46 19.41
C GLY A 72 -7.08 -32.29 20.87
N PHE A 73 -7.81 -31.43 21.56
CA PHE A 73 -7.59 -31.15 22.98
C PHE A 73 -8.70 -31.76 23.82
N GLN A 74 -8.34 -32.35 24.95
CA GLN A 74 -9.28 -32.79 25.96
C GLN A 74 -8.97 -32.12 27.29
N ALA A 75 -10.01 -31.66 28.00
CA ALA A 75 -9.88 -31.11 29.34
C ALA A 75 -10.68 -31.96 30.33
N CYS A 76 -10.11 -32.14 31.51
CA CYS A 76 -10.79 -32.77 32.62
C CYS A 76 -11.66 -31.73 33.33
N SER A 77 -12.96 -31.99 33.40
CA SER A 77 -13.92 -31.17 34.15
C SER A 77 -14.98 -32.06 34.78
N ASN A 78 -15.27 -31.86 36.07
CA ASN A 78 -16.29 -32.60 36.80
C ASN A 78 -16.09 -34.13 36.79
N GLY A 79 -14.84 -34.59 36.76
CA GLY A 79 -14.51 -36.02 36.76
C GLY A 79 -14.67 -36.73 35.41
N VAL A 80 -14.89 -35.98 34.33
CA VAL A 80 -14.94 -36.51 32.95
C VAL A 80 -14.01 -35.75 32.01
N TRP A 81 -13.45 -36.48 31.03
CA TRP A 81 -12.72 -35.87 29.92
C TRP A 81 -13.69 -35.35 28.87
N GLN A 82 -13.51 -34.10 28.47
CA GLN A 82 -14.31 -33.44 27.45
C GLN A 82 -13.41 -32.94 26.33
N SER A 83 -13.75 -33.24 25.07
CA SER A 83 -13.06 -32.68 23.90
C SER A 83 -13.41 -31.21 23.74
N ILE A 84 -12.39 -30.37 23.57
CA ILE A 84 -12.52 -28.95 23.29
C ILE A 84 -12.26 -28.71 21.81
N ASP A 85 -13.22 -28.08 21.14
CA ASP A 85 -13.04 -27.59 19.78
C ASP A 85 -12.47 -26.16 19.83
N LEU A 86 -11.23 -26.02 19.38
CA LEU A 86 -10.57 -24.72 19.22
C LEU A 86 -10.85 -24.09 17.85
N THR A 87 -11.63 -24.77 17.00
CA THR A 87 -12.02 -24.25 15.68
C THR A 87 -13.08 -23.16 15.87
N GLY A 88 -12.66 -21.91 15.70
CA GLY A 88 -13.60 -20.80 15.62
C GLY A 88 -14.46 -20.87 14.35
N PRO A 89 -15.58 -20.14 14.31
CA PRO A 89 -16.32 -19.98 13.06
C PRO A 89 -15.41 -19.37 11.98
N SER A 90 -15.68 -19.67 10.72
CA SER A 90 -15.06 -18.95 9.60
C SER A 90 -15.22 -17.44 9.79
N GLY A 91 -14.15 -16.68 9.51
CA GLY A 91 -14.23 -15.23 9.52
C GLY A 91 -15.26 -14.70 8.50
N PRO A 92 -15.75 -13.46 8.68
CA PRO A 92 -16.64 -12.85 7.70
C PRO A 92 -15.95 -12.72 6.34
N GLN A 93 -16.74 -12.70 5.27
CA GLN A 93 -16.23 -12.36 3.94
C GLN A 93 -15.57 -10.97 3.99
N GLY A 94 -14.42 -10.83 3.31
CA GLY A 94 -13.79 -9.53 3.12
C GLY A 94 -14.69 -8.54 2.37
N PRO A 95 -14.43 -7.22 2.48
CA PRO A 95 -15.16 -6.21 1.71
C PRO A 95 -14.98 -6.45 0.20
N ALA A 96 -15.93 -5.96 -0.59
CA ALA A 96 -15.77 -5.91 -2.04
C ALA A 96 -14.51 -5.10 -2.41
N GLY A 97 -13.85 -5.48 -3.51
CA GLY A 97 -12.77 -4.66 -4.07
C GLY A 97 -13.29 -3.29 -4.49
N THR A 98 -12.40 -2.29 -4.52
CA THR A 98 -12.73 -0.98 -5.09
C THR A 98 -12.98 -1.10 -6.59
N ASP A 99 -13.84 -0.25 -7.13
CA ASP A 99 -14.00 -0.12 -8.57
C ASP A 99 -12.65 0.17 -9.25
N GLY A 100 -12.49 -0.33 -10.47
CA GLY A 100 -11.31 -0.03 -11.29
C GLY A 100 -11.25 1.47 -11.64
N ALA A 101 -10.04 1.98 -11.88
CA ALA A 101 -9.87 3.32 -12.39
C ALA A 101 -10.57 3.49 -13.75
N GLU A 102 -11.09 4.69 -14.02
CA GLU A 102 -11.57 5.05 -15.35
C GLU A 102 -10.45 4.87 -16.39
N GLY A 103 -10.81 4.37 -17.58
CA GLY A 103 -9.87 4.22 -18.68
C GLY A 103 -9.35 5.57 -19.18
N PRO A 104 -8.19 5.62 -19.85
CA PRO A 104 -7.69 6.85 -20.44
C PRO A 104 -8.63 7.36 -21.54
N VAL A 105 -8.69 8.68 -21.71
CA VAL A 105 -9.34 9.31 -22.86
C VAL A 105 -8.67 8.83 -24.17
N GLY A 106 -9.48 8.52 -25.19
CA GLY A 106 -8.99 8.09 -26.50
C GLY A 106 -8.15 9.17 -27.21
N PRO A 107 -7.31 8.79 -28.18
CA PRO A 107 -6.54 9.76 -28.96
C PRO A 107 -7.46 10.68 -29.77
N ALA A 108 -6.97 11.87 -30.09
CA ALA A 108 -7.64 12.77 -31.03
C ALA A 108 -7.80 12.09 -32.41
N GLY A 109 -8.88 12.43 -33.12
CA GLY A 109 -9.07 11.99 -34.51
C GLY A 109 -7.98 12.53 -35.44
N ALA A 110 -7.71 11.81 -36.53
CA ALA A 110 -6.79 12.29 -37.56
C ALA A 110 -7.33 13.55 -38.24
N ASP A 111 -6.42 14.43 -38.68
CA ASP A 111 -6.77 15.57 -39.51
C ASP A 111 -7.43 15.10 -40.83
N GLY A 112 -8.36 15.90 -41.34
CA GLY A 112 -8.97 15.64 -42.65
C GLY A 112 -7.95 15.78 -43.77
N THR A 113 -8.14 15.03 -44.86
CA THR A 113 -7.33 15.19 -46.07
C THR A 113 -7.60 16.55 -46.72
N ASP A 114 -6.56 17.20 -47.24
CA ASP A 114 -6.70 18.39 -48.07
C ASP A 114 -7.64 18.13 -49.26
N GLY A 115 -8.44 19.13 -49.64
CA GLY A 115 -9.32 19.05 -50.80
C GLY A 115 -8.53 18.98 -52.11
N GLU A 116 -9.08 18.30 -53.12
CA GLU A 116 -8.48 18.25 -54.46
C GLU A 116 -8.34 19.65 -55.07
N ALA A 117 -7.26 19.88 -55.82
CA ALA A 117 -7.08 21.11 -56.57
C ALA A 117 -8.21 21.30 -57.59
N GLY A 118 -8.76 22.51 -57.70
CA GLY A 118 -9.81 22.84 -58.66
C GLY A 118 -9.37 22.61 -60.11
N ALA A 119 -10.32 22.21 -60.96
CA ALA A 119 -10.05 21.98 -62.38
C ALA A 119 -9.51 23.24 -63.08
N ILE A 120 -8.57 23.05 -64.01
CA ILE A 120 -8.10 24.13 -64.91
C ILE A 120 -9.31 24.61 -65.74
N GLY A 121 -9.53 25.92 -65.78
CA GLY A 121 -10.62 26.52 -66.55
C GLY A 121 -10.52 26.22 -68.06
N PRO A 122 -11.65 26.23 -68.79
CA PRO A 122 -11.64 25.98 -70.23
C PRO A 122 -10.79 27.00 -70.98
N ALA A 123 -10.18 26.59 -72.09
CA ALA A 123 -9.52 27.52 -73.01
C ALA A 123 -10.53 28.57 -73.52
N GLY A 124 -10.09 29.81 -73.65
CA GLY A 124 -10.93 30.91 -74.16
C GLY A 124 -11.38 30.65 -75.62
N PRO A 125 -12.52 31.23 -76.03
CA PRO A 125 -12.98 31.11 -77.41
C PRO A 125 -11.98 31.73 -78.40
N PRO A 126 -11.85 31.20 -79.63
CA PRO A 126 -11.10 31.87 -80.70
C PRO A 126 -11.63 33.30 -80.93
N GLY A 127 -10.72 34.24 -81.22
CA GLY A 127 -11.10 35.63 -81.54
C GLY A 127 -11.93 35.69 -82.83
N ALA A 128 -12.91 36.60 -82.89
CA ALA A 128 -13.75 36.79 -84.07
C ALA A 128 -12.95 37.40 -85.24
N ASP A 129 -13.11 36.84 -86.45
CA ASP A 129 -12.54 37.38 -87.67
C ASP A 129 -13.13 38.75 -88.00
N GLY A 130 -12.26 39.73 -88.27
CA GLY A 130 -12.64 41.14 -88.42
C GLY A 130 -13.41 41.43 -89.72
N ALA A 131 -14.64 41.93 -89.58
CA ALA A 131 -15.39 42.57 -90.67
C ALA A 131 -15.56 44.07 -90.39
N LEU A 132 -15.10 44.89 -91.34
CA LEU A 132 -15.11 46.35 -91.35
C LEU A 132 -16.51 46.91 -91.64
N THR A 133 -16.99 47.89 -90.88
CA THR A 133 -17.71 49.10 -91.37
C THR A 133 -18.00 50.04 -90.19
N GLY A 134 -17.58 51.30 -90.31
CA GLY A 134 -17.53 52.25 -89.21
C GLY A 134 -18.84 52.95 -88.90
N LEU A 135 -18.92 53.50 -87.68
CA LEU A 135 -19.63 54.72 -87.32
C LEU A 135 -19.10 55.23 -85.96
N THR A 136 -18.98 56.54 -85.86
CA THR A 136 -18.28 57.32 -84.85
C THR A 136 -19.13 57.55 -83.58
N GLY A 137 -18.51 57.41 -82.41
CA GLY A 137 -18.83 58.17 -81.19
C GLY A 137 -19.76 57.51 -80.16
N LEU A 138 -19.26 57.26 -78.94
CA LEU A 138 -19.73 57.88 -77.69
C LEU A 138 -18.80 57.51 -76.52
N THR A 139 -18.75 58.42 -75.56
CA THR A 139 -17.80 58.62 -74.45
C THR A 139 -18.16 57.82 -73.18
N GLY A 140 -17.15 57.41 -72.40
CA GLY A 140 -17.23 57.01 -70.97
C GLY A 140 -17.81 55.61 -70.72
N LEU A 141 -17.38 54.82 -69.74
CA LEU A 141 -17.02 55.15 -68.36
C LEU A 141 -16.09 54.08 -67.77
N THR A 142 -15.23 54.54 -66.87
CA THR A 142 -14.41 53.78 -65.92
C THR A 142 -15.25 52.73 -65.16
N GLY A 143 -14.81 51.47 -65.18
CA GLY A 143 -15.34 50.38 -64.36
C GLY A 143 -14.34 50.00 -63.27
N THR A 144 -14.77 50.13 -62.03
CA THR A 144 -14.04 50.10 -60.76
C THR A 144 -13.50 48.73 -60.34
N MET A 145 -12.41 48.75 -59.56
CA MET A 145 -11.98 47.67 -58.64
C MET A 145 -13.19 47.04 -57.94
N GLY A 146 -13.21 45.70 -57.89
CA GLY A 146 -14.32 44.91 -57.36
C GLY A 146 -14.53 45.05 -55.86
N PRO A 147 -15.68 44.59 -55.33
CA PRO A 147 -15.86 44.45 -53.90
C PRO A 147 -15.25 43.13 -53.42
N HIS A 148 -14.29 43.30 -52.53
CA HIS A 148 -13.83 42.33 -51.56
C HIS A 148 -14.96 42.00 -50.57
N SER A 149 -15.01 40.74 -50.17
CA SER A 149 -15.79 40.15 -49.06
C SER A 149 -17.32 40.32 -49.08
N GLN A 150 -18.03 39.21 -49.34
CA GLN A 150 -19.05 38.73 -48.42
C GLN A 150 -18.88 37.21 -48.22
N LEU A 151 -18.21 36.89 -47.12
CA LEU A 151 -18.37 35.64 -46.41
C LEU A 151 -19.75 35.66 -45.72
N LEU A 152 -20.53 34.57 -45.89
CA LEU A 152 -21.49 33.99 -44.93
C LEU A 152 -22.99 34.41 -44.90
N GLU A 153 -23.81 34.20 -45.94
CA GLU A 153 -25.27 34.40 -45.75
C GLU A 153 -26.27 33.45 -46.45
N GLN A 154 -25.98 32.17 -46.64
CA GLN A 154 -27.07 31.23 -46.97
C GLN A 154 -26.81 29.87 -46.33
N TRP A 155 -27.68 29.48 -45.39
CA TRP A 155 -27.72 28.20 -44.64
C TRP A 155 -27.19 28.19 -43.20
N ARG A 156 -27.56 29.20 -42.40
CA ARG A 156 -28.05 28.89 -41.04
C ARG A 156 -29.55 29.13 -40.96
N LYS A 157 -30.32 28.04 -40.82
CA LYS A 157 -31.47 27.94 -39.91
C LYS A 157 -31.64 26.48 -39.41
N PRO A 158 -32.26 26.28 -38.23
CA PRO A 158 -31.74 25.41 -37.17
C PRO A 158 -32.57 24.12 -36.91
N LEU A 159 -32.10 23.34 -35.91
CA LEU A 159 -32.68 22.17 -35.21
C LEU A 159 -32.49 20.83 -35.94
N THR A 160 -31.92 19.77 -35.34
CA THR A 160 -31.63 19.42 -33.92
C THR A 160 -30.16 19.20 -33.65
#